data_AF-A0A5C6APV0-F1
#
_entry.id   AF-A0A5C6APV0-F1
#
_cell.length_a   1.000
_cell.length_b   1.000
_cell.length_c   1.000
_cell.angle_alpha   90.00
_cell.angle_beta   90.00
_cell.angle_gamma   90.00
#
_symmetry.space_group_name_H-M   'P 1'
#
loop_
_entity.id
_entity.type
_entity.pdbx_description
1 polymer ?
#
loop_
_entity_poly.entity_id
_entity_poly.type
_entity_poly.pdbx_seq_one_letter_code
_entity_poly.pdbx_strand_id
1 'polypeptide(L)'
;MRIREDAYFTNSDRAGQQHDATCFCRQCCGDLEPPAPSNTGGSNRQTQTTGGIDTLEVWIMGQHQREFMRLLPELEQAQEYAKSKATAQHASLTVMDRKVRVKPRGLSRCAGTLFFDYHLQWDGIDVLVMSDVPGDRGEIAHIKFSSFRLMRDGHKKCWRDARELLRDLGIKTQTNLVARIDLCIDLPGVSVKEFCEAYQRRDFIGRARSGGVFDDELGYTGFVRGKGSAMMRIYDKLLEATKKADPAKFEVLKQRRWGGVLPEAATRVEYQLRREWLAQWHTVAPDGFQGEARTVEQVFDLLPTITQYLVEHWFRIVDDAERHREHGNHARAEASELWAKVCEAFAAWAEGEVVALVRKATGTPDDEKLLRQIGGLVASVGSAMPEKFKRARQVLQRVMDRVDAVCGDGLLEKLEQRRDDLDASGRARFLGVPVRPLTKAPHLNYPQQERLELDYAALPY
;
A
#
# COMPACT_ATOMS: atom_id res chain seq x y z
N MET A 1 38.48 6.67 28.33
CA MET A 1 39.86 6.67 28.89
C MET A 1 39.69 6.62 30.41
N ARG A 2 39.83 5.52 31.15
CA ARG A 2 40.83 4.45 31.14
C ARG A 2 40.18 3.06 31.23
N ILE A 3 40.88 2.14 30.59
CA ILE A 3 40.68 0.69 30.51
C ILE A 3 41.17 0.05 31.82
N ARG A 4 40.53 -1.03 32.26
CA ARG A 4 41.14 -2.04 33.13
C ARG A 4 40.95 -3.40 32.48
N GLU A 5 42.08 -3.95 32.04
CA GLU A 5 42.32 -5.34 31.68
C GLU A 5 42.47 -6.19 32.94
N ASP A 6 42.24 -7.49 32.76
CA ASP A 6 42.79 -8.68 33.45
C ASP A 6 41.72 -9.79 33.36
N ALA A 7 41.98 -11.07 33.09
CA ALA A 7 43.07 -11.85 32.52
C ALA A 7 42.64 -13.33 32.62
N TYR A 8 42.91 -14.12 31.57
CA TYR A 8 43.21 -15.56 31.53
C TYR A 8 42.28 -16.64 32.14
N PHE A 9 41.81 -17.54 31.27
CA PHE A 9 41.91 -19.01 31.50
C PHE A 9 42.14 -19.73 30.16
N THR A 10 43.21 -20.53 30.11
CA THR A 10 43.57 -21.46 29.02
C THR A 10 43.46 -22.90 29.53
N ASN A 11 43.02 -23.83 28.66
CA ASN A 11 43.42 -25.25 28.61
C ASN A 11 42.73 -25.89 27.37
N SER A 12 43.45 -26.20 26.30
CA SER A 12 44.34 -27.35 26.05
C SER A 12 43.60 -28.63 25.63
N ASP A 13 43.58 -28.84 24.32
CA ASP A 13 43.96 -30.07 23.59
C ASP A 13 43.72 -31.45 24.21
N ARG A 14 42.94 -32.27 23.48
CA ARG A 14 43.22 -33.70 23.29
C ARG A 14 42.90 -34.14 21.85
N ALA A 15 43.95 -34.44 21.10
CA ALA A 15 43.99 -35.46 20.04
C ALA A 15 43.52 -36.80 20.62
N GLY A 16 42.99 -37.79 19.90
CA GLY A 16 43.01 -38.15 18.50
C GLY A 16 43.00 -39.69 18.49
N GLN A 17 42.24 -40.35 17.61
CA GLN A 17 42.47 -41.77 17.29
C GLN A 17 41.72 -42.16 16.01
N GLN A 18 42.50 -42.37 14.96
CA GLN A 18 42.15 -43.11 13.75
C GLN A 18 42.17 -44.60 14.04
N HIS A 19 41.23 -45.35 13.46
CA HIS A 19 41.43 -46.77 13.14
C HIS A 19 40.87 -47.06 11.75
N ASP A 20 41.79 -47.45 10.89
CA ASP A 20 41.57 -48.03 9.57
C ASP A 20 40.84 -49.38 9.64
N ALA A 21 39.96 -49.62 8.68
CA ALA A 21 39.65 -50.97 8.21
C ALA A 21 39.37 -50.93 6.70
N THR A 22 40.37 -51.37 5.96
CA THR A 22 40.40 -51.66 4.53
C THR A 22 39.34 -52.69 4.11
N CYS A 23 38.71 -52.48 2.95
CA CYS A 23 38.19 -53.59 2.15
C CYS A 23 38.47 -53.38 0.65
N PHE A 24 39.05 -54.43 0.08
CA PHE A 24 39.57 -54.59 -1.28
C PHE A 24 38.44 -54.80 -2.30
N CYS A 25 38.43 -54.04 -3.39
CA CYS A 25 38.03 -54.58 -4.70
C CYS A 25 38.63 -53.71 -5.82
N ARG A 26 39.73 -54.17 -6.41
CA ARG A 26 40.28 -53.66 -7.68
C ARG A 26 39.83 -54.60 -8.79
N GLN A 27 38.87 -54.19 -9.62
CA GLN A 27 38.96 -54.33 -11.09
C GLN A 27 37.70 -53.79 -11.76
N CYS A 28 37.90 -53.15 -12.92
CA CYS A 28 36.89 -52.64 -13.85
C CYS A 28 36.30 -51.27 -13.50
N CYS A 29 36.96 -50.17 -13.89
CA CYS A 29 36.36 -49.00 -14.54
C CYS A 29 37.49 -48.00 -14.88
N GLY A 30 37.44 -47.43 -16.08
CA GLY A 30 38.51 -46.67 -16.71
C GLY A 30 38.75 -45.27 -16.12
N ASP A 31 39.84 -44.68 -16.59
CA ASP A 31 40.32 -43.36 -16.25
C ASP A 31 39.24 -42.28 -16.45
N LEU A 32 38.69 -41.79 -15.32
CA LEU A 32 37.95 -40.54 -15.24
C LEU A 32 38.60 -39.71 -14.14
N GLU A 33 39.07 -38.52 -14.49
CA GLU A 33 39.59 -37.54 -13.54
C GLU A 33 38.56 -37.29 -12.43
N PRO A 34 38.98 -37.20 -11.15
CA PRO A 34 38.05 -36.90 -10.07
C PRO A 34 37.47 -35.49 -10.28
N PRO A 35 36.14 -35.31 -10.20
CA PRO A 35 35.56 -33.97 -10.23
C PRO A 35 36.11 -33.18 -9.04
N ALA A 36 36.52 -31.94 -9.31
CA ALA A 36 36.95 -31.01 -8.29
C ALA A 36 35.90 -30.93 -7.17
N PRO A 37 36.30 -30.88 -5.89
CA PRO A 37 35.36 -30.74 -4.79
C PRO A 37 34.58 -29.44 -4.94
N SER A 38 33.32 -29.57 -5.33
CA SER A 38 32.36 -28.47 -5.42
C SER A 38 31.96 -28.05 -4.01
N ASN A 39 32.77 -27.18 -3.39
CA ASN A 39 32.45 -26.50 -2.13
C ASN A 39 31.41 -25.38 -2.32
N THR A 40 30.37 -25.61 -3.11
CA THR A 40 29.14 -24.83 -3.05
C THR A 40 28.32 -25.38 -1.90
N GLY A 41 28.76 -25.07 -0.68
CA GLY A 41 27.84 -25.08 0.46
C GLY A 41 26.64 -24.23 0.05
N GLY A 42 25.45 -24.83 0.09
CA GLY A 42 24.21 -24.16 -0.26
C GLY A 42 24.07 -22.92 0.60
N SER A 43 24.50 -21.77 0.07
CA SER A 43 24.23 -20.50 0.71
C SER A 43 22.71 -20.36 0.63
N ASN A 44 22.04 -20.55 1.76
CA ASN A 44 20.80 -19.87 2.05
C ASN A 44 21.11 -18.37 1.96
N ARG A 45 21.25 -17.85 0.73
CA ARG A 45 21.37 -16.43 0.44
C ARG A 45 20.00 -15.89 0.76
N GLN A 46 19.79 -15.57 2.04
CA GLN A 46 18.69 -14.73 2.45
C GLN A 46 18.86 -13.45 1.64
N THR A 47 18.00 -13.27 0.64
CA THR A 47 18.00 -12.10 -0.23
C THR A 47 17.83 -10.88 0.67
N GLN A 48 18.92 -10.13 0.83
CA GLN A 48 18.90 -8.86 1.53
C GLN A 48 18.07 -7.90 0.67
N THR A 49 16.99 -7.38 1.24
CA THR A 49 16.18 -6.36 0.57
C THR A 49 16.23 -5.10 1.41
N THR A 50 16.63 -3.99 0.82
CA THR A 50 16.55 -2.68 1.48
C THR A 50 15.08 -2.27 1.71
N GLY A 51 14.15 -2.81 0.90
CA GLY A 51 12.71 -2.56 0.98
C GLY A 51 11.85 -3.64 1.64
N GLY A 52 10.61 -3.27 1.98
CA GLY A 52 9.59 -4.15 2.56
C GLY A 52 8.32 -3.43 3.01
N ILE A 53 7.42 -4.19 3.64
CA ILE A 53 6.22 -3.66 4.30
C ILE A 53 6.53 -3.50 5.80
N ASP A 54 6.36 -2.30 6.34
CA ASP A 54 6.57 -2.01 7.77
C ASP A 54 5.31 -2.23 8.61
N THR A 55 4.13 -1.97 8.04
CA THR A 55 2.84 -2.21 8.69
C THR A 55 1.85 -2.74 7.67
N LEU A 56 1.04 -3.72 8.08
CA LEU A 56 -0.10 -4.20 7.31
C LEU A 56 -1.29 -4.36 8.27
N GLU A 57 -2.43 -3.77 7.91
CA GLU A 57 -3.71 -3.91 8.61
C GLU A 57 -4.76 -4.39 7.61
N VAL A 58 -5.56 -5.39 7.99
CA VAL A 58 -6.50 -6.08 7.10
C VAL A 58 -7.86 -6.23 7.77
N TRP A 59 -8.92 -5.85 7.06
CA TRP A 59 -10.31 -6.12 7.44
C TRP A 59 -10.74 -7.46 6.91
N ILE A 60 -11.36 -8.26 7.75
CA ILE A 60 -11.88 -9.58 7.40
C ILE A 60 -13.39 -9.51 7.44
N MET A 61 -14.00 -9.72 6.28
CA MET A 61 -15.44 -9.88 6.14
C MET A 61 -15.74 -11.37 6.01
N GLY A 62 -16.76 -11.84 6.71
CA GLY A 62 -17.10 -13.25 6.65
C GLY A 62 -18.08 -13.67 7.73
N GLN A 63 -17.96 -14.92 8.15
CA GLN A 63 -18.84 -15.52 9.14
C GLN A 63 -18.07 -16.43 10.11
N HIS A 64 -18.55 -16.49 11.34
CA HIS A 64 -18.14 -17.52 12.29
C HIS A 64 -18.68 -18.87 11.85
N GLN A 65 -17.85 -19.90 11.95
CA GLN A 65 -18.22 -21.30 11.80
C GLN A 65 -18.52 -21.91 13.16
N ARG A 66 -18.99 -23.17 13.16
CA ARG A 66 -19.34 -23.90 14.38
C ARG A 66 -18.13 -24.05 15.32
N GLU A 67 -16.94 -24.12 14.76
CA GLU A 67 -15.67 -24.22 15.45
C GLU A 67 -15.42 -22.99 16.32
N PHE A 68 -15.69 -21.78 15.81
CA PHE A 68 -15.56 -20.55 16.59
C PHE A 68 -16.52 -20.55 17.79
N MET A 69 -17.77 -20.96 17.57
CA MET A 69 -18.76 -21.05 18.65
C MET A 69 -18.36 -22.03 19.75
N ARG A 70 -17.60 -23.08 19.42
CA ARG A 70 -17.03 -24.01 20.41
C ARG A 70 -15.86 -23.41 21.17
N LEU A 71 -15.11 -22.49 20.57
CA LEU A 71 -13.98 -21.80 21.19
C LEU A 71 -14.41 -20.63 22.10
N LEU A 72 -15.64 -20.10 21.95
CA LEU A 72 -16.12 -18.95 22.71
C LEU A 72 -15.97 -19.12 24.24
N PRO A 73 -16.40 -20.24 24.88
CA PRO A 73 -16.23 -20.40 26.32
C PRO A 73 -14.76 -20.36 26.77
N GLU A 74 -13.85 -20.91 25.98
CA GLU A 74 -12.41 -20.89 26.26
C GLU A 74 -11.83 -19.47 26.08
N LEU A 75 -12.30 -18.73 25.07
CA LEU A 75 -11.93 -17.32 24.85
C LEU A 75 -12.39 -16.42 26.00
N GLU A 76 -13.63 -16.58 26.45
CA GLU A 76 -14.19 -15.85 27.59
C GLU A 76 -13.41 -16.16 28.88
N GLN A 77 -13.15 -17.44 29.14
CA GLN A 77 -12.37 -17.87 30.29
C GLN A 77 -10.94 -17.31 30.25
N ALA A 78 -10.25 -17.40 29.11
CA ALA A 78 -8.90 -16.85 28.94
C ALA A 78 -8.87 -15.32 29.08
N GLN A 79 -9.90 -14.62 28.60
CA GLN A 79 -10.03 -13.17 28.76
C GLN A 79 -10.25 -12.80 30.23
N GLU A 80 -11.05 -13.56 30.98
CA GLU A 80 -11.28 -13.31 32.41
C GLU A 80 -10.01 -13.57 33.24
N TYR A 81 -9.25 -14.62 32.91
CA TYR A 81 -7.91 -14.82 33.47
C TYR A 81 -6.96 -13.66 33.17
N ALA A 82 -7.03 -13.09 31.95
CA ALA A 82 -6.23 -11.92 31.61
C ALA A 82 -6.63 -10.67 32.43
N LYS A 83 -7.93 -10.48 32.73
CA LYS A 83 -8.43 -9.37 33.56
C LYS A 83 -7.99 -9.47 35.02
N SER A 84 -8.03 -10.67 35.58
CA SER A 84 -7.69 -10.94 37.00
C SER A 84 -6.19 -10.78 37.32
N LYS A 85 -5.35 -10.43 36.34
CA LYS A 85 -3.88 -10.39 36.45
C LYS A 85 -3.26 -11.72 36.88
N ALA A 86 -3.98 -12.83 36.68
CA ALA A 86 -3.44 -14.17 36.87
C ALA A 86 -2.25 -14.41 35.93
N THR A 87 -1.39 -15.38 36.26
CA THR A 87 -0.16 -15.69 35.52
C THR A 87 -0.39 -15.72 34.00
N ALA A 88 0.48 -15.06 33.22
CA ALA A 88 0.34 -14.90 31.76
C ALA A 88 0.14 -16.20 30.96
N GLN A 89 0.43 -17.35 31.57
CA GLN A 89 0.22 -18.69 31.01
C GLN A 89 -1.27 -19.09 30.93
N HIS A 90 -2.14 -18.55 31.79
CA HIS A 90 -3.58 -18.82 31.78
C HIS A 90 -4.38 -17.85 30.89
N ALA A 91 -3.75 -16.72 30.52
CA ALA A 91 -4.30 -15.74 29.57
C ALA A 91 -4.02 -16.15 28.10
N SER A 92 -4.05 -17.45 27.79
CA SER A 92 -3.79 -17.96 26.44
C SER A 92 -4.68 -19.13 26.09
N LEU A 93 -5.09 -19.15 24.82
CA LEU A 93 -5.83 -20.23 24.17
C LEU A 93 -4.85 -21.07 23.34
N THR A 94 -5.04 -22.38 23.30
CA THR A 94 -4.34 -23.24 22.33
C THR A 94 -5.25 -23.45 21.13
N VAL A 95 -4.87 -22.88 19.99
CA VAL A 95 -5.59 -23.05 18.72
C VAL A 95 -4.74 -23.97 17.85
N MET A 96 -5.17 -25.22 17.73
CA MET A 96 -4.37 -26.31 17.13
C MET A 96 -3.04 -26.50 17.88
N ASP A 97 -1.92 -26.16 17.28
CA ASP A 97 -0.56 -26.19 17.84
C ASP A 97 -0.03 -24.80 18.25
N ARG A 98 -0.86 -23.76 18.11
CA ARG A 98 -0.46 -22.37 18.36
C ARG A 98 -0.96 -21.90 19.72
N LYS A 99 -0.04 -21.37 20.53
CA LYS A 99 -0.39 -20.67 21.77
C LYS A 99 -0.72 -19.21 21.49
N VAL A 100 -2.00 -18.88 21.51
CA VAL A 100 -2.53 -17.54 21.23
C VAL A 100 -2.79 -16.82 22.54
N ARG A 101 -2.18 -15.66 22.75
CA ARG A 101 -2.41 -14.85 23.96
C ARG A 101 -3.71 -14.06 23.82
N VAL A 102 -4.54 -14.09 24.85
CA VAL A 102 -5.79 -13.31 24.92
C VAL A 102 -5.55 -12.09 25.81
N LYS A 103 -5.91 -10.90 25.33
CA LYS A 103 -5.78 -9.64 26.07
C LYS A 103 -7.00 -9.42 26.97
N PRO A 104 -6.87 -8.69 28.10
CA PRO A 104 -7.92 -8.52 29.10
C PRO A 104 -9.17 -7.79 28.61
N ARG A 105 -9.05 -7.02 27.53
CA ARG A 105 -10.15 -6.23 26.98
C ARG A 105 -10.17 -6.36 25.47
N GLY A 106 -11.37 -6.30 24.92
CA GLY A 106 -11.59 -5.95 23.53
C GLY A 106 -11.06 -4.55 23.19
N LEU A 107 -11.06 -4.22 21.92
CA LEU A 107 -10.49 -2.98 21.42
C LEU A 107 -11.34 -2.42 20.28
N SER A 108 -11.58 -1.11 20.27
CA SER A 108 -12.04 -0.42 19.06
C SER A 108 -10.85 -0.05 18.20
N ARG A 109 -10.96 -0.23 16.88
CA ARG A 109 -9.90 0.16 15.92
C ARG A 109 -9.55 1.65 16.02
N CYS A 110 -10.57 2.50 16.14
CA CYS A 110 -10.45 3.93 16.42
C CYS A 110 -11.51 4.32 17.49
N ALA A 111 -11.30 5.44 18.16
CA ALA A 111 -12.31 5.97 19.09
C ALA A 111 -13.65 6.17 18.37
N GLY A 112 -14.72 5.60 18.91
CA GLY A 112 -16.08 5.71 18.36
C GLY A 112 -16.38 4.83 17.13
N THR A 113 -15.51 3.85 16.80
CA THR A 113 -15.77 2.88 15.71
C THR A 113 -16.17 1.51 16.25
N LEU A 114 -16.41 0.55 15.32
CA LEU A 114 -16.60 -0.88 15.60
C LEU A 114 -15.70 -1.36 16.75
N PHE A 115 -16.34 -1.99 17.74
CA PHE A 115 -15.70 -2.60 18.89
C PHE A 115 -15.56 -4.11 18.63
N PHE A 116 -14.40 -4.65 18.97
CA PHE A 116 -14.11 -6.08 18.86
C PHE A 116 -14.00 -6.66 20.27
N ASP A 117 -14.77 -7.69 20.54
CA ASP A 117 -14.91 -8.31 21.87
C ASP A 117 -13.61 -8.95 22.35
N TYR A 118 -12.86 -9.54 21.42
CA TYR A 118 -11.63 -10.27 21.70
C TYR A 118 -10.43 -9.64 21.00
N HIS A 119 -9.32 -9.51 21.73
CA HIS A 119 -8.01 -9.12 21.18
C HIS A 119 -7.03 -10.26 21.43
N LEU A 120 -6.67 -10.93 20.34
CA LEU A 120 -5.77 -12.07 20.30
C LEU A 120 -4.40 -11.64 19.79
N GLN A 121 -3.33 -12.23 20.33
CA GLN A 121 -1.96 -11.94 19.91
C GLN A 121 -1.18 -13.25 19.73
N TRP A 122 -0.61 -13.44 18.54
CA TRP A 122 0.21 -14.60 18.19
C TRP A 122 1.40 -14.20 17.32
N ASP A 123 2.62 -14.41 17.83
CA ASP A 123 3.90 -14.22 17.11
C ASP A 123 3.97 -12.93 16.25
N GLY A 124 3.59 -11.81 16.85
CA GLY A 124 3.61 -10.49 16.21
C GLY A 124 2.45 -10.21 15.26
N ILE A 125 1.37 -11.01 15.32
CA ILE A 125 0.08 -10.79 14.68
C ILE A 125 -0.94 -10.49 15.78
N ASP A 126 -1.59 -9.34 15.69
CA ASP A 126 -2.74 -8.97 16.52
C ASP A 126 -4.02 -9.22 15.71
N VAL A 127 -4.96 -9.96 16.27
CA VAL A 127 -6.26 -10.25 15.67
C VAL A 127 -7.36 -9.78 16.63
N LEU A 128 -8.11 -8.78 16.20
CA LEU A 128 -9.33 -8.35 16.87
C LEU A 128 -10.51 -9.12 16.28
N VAL A 129 -11.38 -9.69 17.11
CA VAL A 129 -12.50 -10.54 16.67
C VAL A 129 -13.77 -10.11 17.38
N MET A 130 -14.86 -9.98 16.63
CA MET A 130 -16.20 -9.78 17.18
C MET A 130 -16.82 -11.13 17.58
N SER A 131 -17.64 -11.17 18.63
CA SER A 131 -18.46 -12.35 18.92
C SER A 131 -19.67 -12.45 17.99
N ASP A 132 -20.27 -11.31 17.67
CA ASP A 132 -21.46 -11.19 16.82
C ASP A 132 -21.13 -10.58 15.46
N VAL A 133 -21.62 -11.22 14.40
CA VAL A 133 -21.42 -10.75 13.02
C VAL A 133 -22.42 -9.62 12.71
N PRO A 134 -21.97 -8.41 12.34
CA PRO A 134 -22.86 -7.34 11.91
C PRO A 134 -23.37 -7.59 10.47
N GLY A 135 -24.33 -8.51 10.31
CA GLY A 135 -24.96 -8.87 9.03
C GLY A 135 -23.99 -9.41 7.97
N ASP A 136 -24.48 -9.66 6.76
CA ASP A 136 -23.75 -10.38 5.69
C ASP A 136 -22.49 -9.66 5.13
N ARG A 137 -22.22 -8.42 5.53
CA ARG A 137 -21.10 -7.60 4.98
C ARG A 137 -20.27 -6.88 6.06
N GLY A 138 -20.43 -7.27 7.32
CA GLY A 138 -19.71 -6.67 8.45
C GLY A 138 -18.26 -7.13 8.57
N GLU A 139 -17.39 -6.24 9.02
CA GLU A 139 -16.02 -6.60 9.44
C GLU A 139 -16.14 -7.45 10.71
N ILE A 140 -15.77 -8.72 10.64
CA ILE A 140 -15.85 -9.66 11.78
C ILE A 140 -14.52 -9.79 12.50
N ALA A 141 -13.42 -9.49 11.80
CA ALA A 141 -12.10 -9.47 12.39
C ALA A 141 -11.21 -8.40 11.76
N HIS A 142 -10.27 -7.91 12.55
CA HIS A 142 -9.26 -6.95 12.15
C HIS A 142 -7.87 -7.50 12.46
N ILE A 143 -7.01 -7.60 11.45
CA ILE A 143 -5.66 -8.15 11.62
C ILE A 143 -4.65 -7.02 11.50
N LYS A 144 -3.70 -6.97 12.43
CA LYS A 144 -2.56 -6.07 12.39
C LYS A 144 -1.26 -6.84 12.53
N PHE A 145 -0.34 -6.60 11.61
CA PHE A 145 0.99 -7.19 11.64
C PHE A 145 1.99 -6.23 12.27
N SER A 146 2.81 -6.74 13.19
CA SER A 146 3.94 -5.98 13.72
C SER A 146 5.06 -5.83 12.68
N SER A 147 5.73 -4.67 12.69
CA SER A 147 6.90 -4.42 11.82
C SER A 147 8.00 -5.46 12.02
N PHE A 148 8.22 -5.92 13.26
CA PHE A 148 9.19 -6.97 13.55
C PHE A 148 8.87 -8.27 12.80
N ARG A 149 7.63 -8.75 12.88
CA ARG A 149 7.19 -9.97 12.19
C ARG A 149 7.29 -9.83 10.66
N LEU A 150 6.85 -8.69 10.13
CA LEU A 150 6.94 -8.40 8.68
C LEU A 150 8.38 -8.39 8.16
N MET A 151 9.31 -7.79 8.92
CA MET A 151 10.74 -7.79 8.56
C MET A 151 11.38 -9.17 8.68
N ARG A 152 11.02 -9.95 9.70
CA ARG A 152 11.60 -11.27 9.98
C ARG A 152 11.22 -12.31 8.92
N ASP A 153 9.93 -12.33 8.55
CA ASP A 153 9.33 -13.44 7.80
C ASP A 153 8.89 -13.06 6.38
N GLY A 154 8.74 -11.76 6.09
CA GLY A 154 8.19 -11.27 4.83
C GLY A 154 6.65 -11.30 4.80
N HIS A 155 6.06 -10.33 4.09
CA HIS A 155 4.63 -10.06 4.11
C HIS A 155 3.77 -11.23 3.56
N LYS A 156 4.24 -11.95 2.54
CA LYS A 156 3.50 -13.11 1.97
C LYS A 156 3.36 -14.24 2.98
N LYS A 157 4.43 -14.57 3.70
CA LYS A 157 4.42 -15.58 4.77
C LYS A 157 3.52 -15.13 5.92
N CYS A 158 3.67 -13.90 6.39
CA CYS A 158 2.82 -13.34 7.45
C CYS A 158 1.33 -13.44 7.10
N TRP A 159 0.96 -13.09 5.86
CA TRP A 159 -0.43 -13.18 5.43
C TRP A 159 -0.94 -14.62 5.37
N ARG A 160 -0.15 -15.56 4.82
CA ARG A 160 -0.51 -16.99 4.82
C ARG A 160 -0.74 -17.50 6.25
N ASP A 161 0.20 -17.23 7.15
CA ASP A 161 0.14 -17.67 8.54
C ASP A 161 -1.11 -17.08 9.26
N ALA A 162 -1.49 -15.84 8.93
CA ALA A 162 -2.72 -15.22 9.46
C ALA A 162 -4.00 -15.86 8.91
N ARG A 163 -4.05 -16.21 7.61
CA ARG A 163 -5.20 -16.92 7.02
C ARG A 163 -5.40 -18.30 7.66
N GLU A 164 -4.31 -19.00 7.94
CA GLU A 164 -4.36 -20.27 8.68
C GLU A 164 -4.89 -20.06 10.09
N LEU A 165 -4.39 -19.05 10.82
CA LEU A 165 -4.91 -18.73 12.15
C LEU A 165 -6.42 -18.41 12.12
N LEU A 166 -6.90 -17.60 11.17
CA LEU A 166 -8.33 -17.31 11.03
C LEU A 166 -9.15 -18.57 10.80
N ARG A 167 -8.71 -19.43 9.88
CA ARG A 167 -9.38 -20.71 9.60
C ARG A 167 -9.44 -21.57 10.85
N ASP A 168 -8.33 -21.68 11.58
CA ASP A 168 -8.22 -22.53 12.75
C ASP A 168 -9.01 -21.96 13.96
N LEU A 169 -9.26 -20.65 13.98
CA LEU A 169 -10.23 -20.00 14.88
C LEU A 169 -11.69 -20.27 14.47
N GLY A 170 -11.95 -20.93 13.34
CA GLY A 170 -13.31 -21.13 12.83
C GLY A 170 -13.89 -19.89 12.15
N ILE A 171 -13.06 -19.02 11.57
CA ILE A 171 -13.51 -17.85 10.81
C ILE A 171 -13.45 -18.15 9.31
N LYS A 172 -14.62 -18.21 8.66
CA LYS A 172 -14.71 -18.34 7.21
C LYS A 172 -14.63 -16.96 6.57
N THR A 173 -13.48 -16.65 5.99
CA THR A 173 -13.25 -15.40 5.25
C THR A 173 -13.99 -15.42 3.91
N GLN A 174 -14.84 -14.43 3.68
CA GLN A 174 -15.50 -14.18 2.39
C GLN A 174 -14.72 -13.15 1.56
N THR A 175 -14.25 -12.08 2.20
CA THR A 175 -13.33 -11.12 1.58
C THR A 175 -12.35 -10.57 2.61
N ASN A 176 -11.19 -10.14 2.12
CA ASN A 176 -10.17 -9.49 2.91
C ASN A 176 -9.88 -8.12 2.26
N LEU A 177 -9.79 -7.05 3.05
CA LEU A 177 -9.55 -5.71 2.51
C LEU A 177 -8.37 -5.08 3.23
N VAL A 178 -7.39 -4.56 2.49
CA VAL A 178 -6.27 -3.83 3.08
C VAL A 178 -6.79 -2.51 3.67
N ALA A 179 -6.68 -2.40 5.00
CA ALA A 179 -7.05 -1.22 5.75
C ALA A 179 -5.92 -0.17 5.73
N ARG A 180 -4.69 -0.66 5.88
CA ARG A 180 -3.46 0.13 5.87
C ARG A 180 -2.29 -0.73 5.42
N ILE A 181 -1.40 -0.15 4.65
CA ILE A 181 -0.12 -0.73 4.26
C ILE A 181 0.95 0.37 4.28
N ASP A 182 2.06 0.11 4.96
CA ASP A 182 3.20 1.02 5.02
C ASP A 182 4.35 0.39 4.23
N LEU A 183 4.64 0.95 3.05
CA LEU A 183 5.73 0.53 2.17
C LEU A 183 6.99 1.29 2.54
N CYS A 184 8.12 0.63 2.74
CA CYS A 184 9.36 1.30 3.13
C CYS A 184 10.59 0.79 2.39
N ILE A 185 11.57 1.68 2.25
CA ILE A 185 12.96 1.37 1.90
C ILE A 185 13.90 1.98 2.91
N ASP A 186 14.98 1.27 3.21
CA ASP A 186 16.10 1.75 4.01
C ASP A 186 17.31 2.01 3.10
N LEU A 187 17.92 3.17 3.24
CA LEU A 187 19.12 3.59 2.51
C LEU A 187 20.30 3.59 3.49
N PRO A 188 20.97 2.44 3.72
CA PRO A 188 22.18 2.40 4.54
C PRO A 188 23.29 3.22 3.88
N GLY A 189 24.00 4.01 4.67
CA GLY A 189 25.04 4.93 4.21
C GLY A 189 24.54 6.26 3.65
N VAL A 190 23.22 6.52 3.62
CA VAL A 190 22.65 7.79 3.16
C VAL A 190 22.11 8.58 4.33
N SER A 191 22.56 9.83 4.46
CA SER A 191 22.15 10.72 5.55
C SER A 191 20.78 11.35 5.31
N VAL A 192 19.95 11.41 6.35
CA VAL A 192 18.63 12.07 6.26
C VAL A 192 18.78 13.58 6.01
N LYS A 193 19.95 14.15 6.39
CA LYS A 193 20.23 15.57 6.28
C LYS A 193 20.10 16.05 4.82
N GLU A 194 20.59 15.27 3.87
CA GLU A 194 20.52 15.59 2.43
C GLU A 194 19.05 15.73 1.97
N PHE A 195 18.17 14.85 2.46
CA PHE A 195 16.73 14.92 2.18
C PHE A 195 16.09 16.15 2.84
N CYS A 196 16.45 16.44 4.09
CA CYS A 196 15.94 17.61 4.82
C CYS A 196 16.36 18.94 4.16
N GLU A 197 17.63 19.04 3.73
CA GLU A 197 18.16 20.21 3.02
C GLU A 197 17.44 20.43 1.69
N ALA A 198 17.25 19.37 0.88
CA ALA A 198 16.44 19.44 -0.34
C ALA A 198 14.99 19.85 -0.05
N TYR A 199 14.39 19.32 1.01
CA TYR A 199 13.03 19.68 1.41
C TYR A 199 12.91 21.17 1.79
N GLN A 200 13.90 21.72 2.50
CA GLN A 200 13.95 23.14 2.91
C GLN A 200 14.12 24.09 1.74
N ARG A 201 14.99 23.75 0.79
CA ARG A 201 15.12 24.48 -0.48
C ARG A 201 13.89 24.34 -1.37
N ARG A 202 12.93 23.50 -0.98
CA ARG A 202 11.75 23.14 -1.75
C ARG A 202 12.14 22.50 -3.08
N ASP A 203 13.17 21.66 -3.10
CA ASP A 203 13.64 20.92 -4.28
C ASP A 203 12.81 19.66 -4.51
N PHE A 204 11.47 19.80 -4.55
CA PHE A 204 10.57 18.67 -4.69
C PHE A 204 9.32 19.00 -5.48
N ILE A 205 8.77 17.95 -6.08
CA ILE A 205 7.46 17.92 -6.74
C ILE A 205 6.62 16.87 -6.04
N GLY A 206 5.39 17.21 -5.66
CA GLY A 206 4.51 16.24 -5.05
C GLY A 206 3.05 16.65 -5.03
N ARG A 207 2.17 15.68 -4.80
CA ARG A 207 0.71 15.87 -4.79
C ARG A 207 0.18 16.32 -3.43
N ALA A 208 0.85 15.95 -2.35
CA ALA A 208 0.47 16.37 -1.01
C ALA A 208 0.66 17.88 -0.85
N ARG A 209 -0.32 18.57 -0.23
CA ARG A 209 -0.23 20.00 0.08
C ARG A 209 0.23 20.29 1.51
N SER A 210 -0.04 19.37 2.43
CA SER A 210 0.39 19.48 3.83
C SER A 210 1.65 18.66 4.09
N GLY A 211 2.41 19.09 5.10
CA GLY A 211 3.58 18.39 5.60
C GLY A 211 4.05 18.97 6.92
N GLY A 212 5.10 18.40 7.48
CA GLY A 212 5.75 18.83 8.70
C GLY A 212 7.19 18.34 8.71
N VAL A 213 8.01 18.92 9.58
CA VAL A 213 9.40 18.54 9.76
C VAL A 213 9.56 17.95 11.16
N PHE A 214 10.44 16.95 11.30
CA PHE A 214 10.84 16.40 12.59
C PHE A 214 12.21 16.96 12.95
N ASP A 215 12.35 17.46 14.16
CA ASP A 215 13.59 17.95 14.74
C ASP A 215 13.82 17.34 16.12
N ASP A 216 15.08 17.31 16.53
CA ASP A 216 15.49 17.15 17.91
C ASP A 216 16.56 18.21 18.26
N GLU A 217 17.12 18.13 19.46
CA GLU A 217 18.13 19.09 19.94
C GLU A 217 19.37 19.17 19.03
N LEU A 218 19.61 18.16 18.19
CA LEU A 218 20.77 18.08 17.28
C LEU A 218 20.42 18.46 15.83
N GLY A 219 19.16 18.77 15.53
CA GLY A 219 18.70 19.27 14.24
C GLY A 219 17.61 18.40 13.61
N TYR A 220 17.52 18.45 12.28
CA TYR A 220 16.45 17.81 11.53
C TYR A 220 16.63 16.29 11.44
N THR A 221 15.67 15.54 11.99
CA THR A 221 15.66 14.07 12.01
C THR A 221 14.76 13.47 10.94
N GLY A 222 14.05 14.30 10.17
CA GLY A 222 13.23 13.87 9.05
C GLY A 222 12.12 14.86 8.69
N PHE A 223 11.21 14.45 7.81
CA PHE A 223 10.00 15.18 7.49
C PHE A 223 8.86 14.25 7.05
N VAL A 224 7.64 14.82 7.01
CA VAL A 224 6.42 14.15 6.57
C VAL A 224 5.72 14.95 5.48
N ARG A 225 5.13 14.26 4.52
CA ARG A 225 4.23 14.83 3.50
C ARG A 225 2.93 14.06 3.44
N GLY A 226 1.84 14.79 3.24
CA GLY A 226 0.49 14.20 3.17
C GLY A 226 -0.15 14.02 4.54
N LYS A 227 -1.40 13.58 4.52
CA LYS A 227 -2.23 13.29 5.70
C LYS A 227 -3.40 12.40 5.29
N GLY A 228 -4.03 11.74 6.25
CA GLY A 228 -5.21 10.92 6.00
C GLY A 228 -4.86 9.66 5.19
N SER A 229 -5.38 9.57 3.96
CA SER A 229 -5.38 8.35 3.15
C SER A 229 -4.02 7.98 2.55
N ALA A 230 -3.14 8.96 2.32
CA ALA A 230 -1.75 8.72 1.93
C ALA A 230 -0.80 9.72 2.61
N MET A 231 0.33 9.20 3.08
CA MET A 231 1.36 9.97 3.77
C MET A 231 2.73 9.35 3.48
N MET A 232 3.74 10.20 3.31
CA MET A 232 5.14 9.81 3.19
C MET A 232 5.92 10.36 4.37
N ARG A 233 6.85 9.58 4.90
CA ARG A 233 7.80 9.96 5.94
C ARG A 233 9.20 9.67 5.45
N ILE A 234 10.11 10.60 5.63
CA ILE A 234 11.55 10.40 5.45
C ILE A 234 12.21 10.74 6.77
N TYR A 235 12.96 9.82 7.36
CA TYR A 235 13.51 10.01 8.70
C TYR A 235 14.81 9.22 8.95
N ASP A 236 15.56 9.64 9.96
CA ASP A 236 16.74 8.95 10.46
C ASP A 236 16.33 7.64 11.14
N LYS A 237 16.54 6.53 10.42
CA LYS A 237 16.18 5.21 10.88
C LYS A 237 17.18 4.66 11.88
N LEU A 238 18.46 5.01 11.75
CA LEU A 238 19.48 4.58 12.69
C LEU A 238 19.22 5.18 14.08
N LEU A 239 18.93 6.49 14.13
CA LEU A 239 18.59 7.18 15.36
C LEU A 239 17.28 6.65 15.99
N GLU A 240 16.26 6.38 15.17
CA GLU A 240 15.00 5.78 15.66
C GLU A 240 15.23 4.39 16.25
N ALA A 241 16.05 3.56 15.60
CA ALA A 241 16.29 2.20 16.00
C ALA A 241 17.15 2.12 17.28
N THR A 242 18.12 3.02 17.46
CA THR A 242 18.95 3.09 18.67
C THR A 242 18.16 3.62 19.88
N LYS A 243 17.26 4.60 19.68
CA LYS A 243 16.42 5.15 20.77
C LYS A 243 15.40 4.15 21.35
N LYS A 244 14.85 3.23 20.54
CA LYS A 244 13.73 2.35 20.97
C LYS A 244 14.12 1.11 21.77
N ALA A 245 15.41 0.83 21.94
CA ALA A 245 15.94 -0.22 22.83
C ALA A 245 15.27 -1.62 22.70
N ASP A 246 14.96 -2.07 21.49
CA ASP A 246 14.56 -3.48 21.21
C ASP A 246 15.71 -4.20 20.49
N PRO A 247 16.57 -4.95 21.21
CA PRO A 247 17.76 -5.57 20.63
C PRO A 247 17.42 -6.61 19.54
N ALA A 248 16.34 -7.36 19.70
CA ALA A 248 15.96 -8.40 18.75
C ALA A 248 15.50 -7.78 17.43
N LYS A 249 14.67 -6.73 17.50
CA LYS A 249 14.25 -5.98 16.33
C LYS A 249 15.41 -5.26 15.65
N PHE A 250 16.32 -4.69 16.43
CA PHE A 250 17.51 -4.02 15.91
C PHE A 250 18.39 -4.98 15.11
N GLU A 251 18.65 -6.18 15.65
CA GLU A 251 19.46 -7.17 14.95
C GLU A 251 18.80 -7.65 13.66
N VAL A 252 17.49 -7.90 13.66
CA VAL A 252 16.76 -8.25 12.42
C VAL A 252 16.84 -7.11 11.40
N LEU A 253 16.70 -5.86 11.82
CA LEU A 253 16.85 -4.69 10.94
C LEU A 253 18.25 -4.65 10.31
N LYS A 254 19.29 -4.78 11.12
CA LYS A 254 20.69 -4.79 10.67
C LYS A 254 20.95 -5.92 9.66
N GLN A 255 20.55 -7.14 9.98
CA GLN A 255 20.77 -8.31 9.12
C GLN A 255 19.98 -8.24 7.81
N ARG A 256 18.72 -7.80 7.86
CA ARG A 256 17.83 -7.84 6.69
C ARG A 256 17.90 -6.61 5.81
N ARG A 257 18.14 -5.42 6.38
CA ARG A 257 18.04 -4.12 5.68
C ARG A 257 19.36 -3.39 5.51
N TRP A 258 20.35 -3.63 6.37
CA TRP A 258 21.64 -2.92 6.36
C TRP A 258 22.82 -3.82 5.98
N GLY A 259 22.55 -4.96 5.37
CA GLY A 259 23.60 -5.86 4.89
C GLY A 259 24.37 -6.60 6.00
N GLY A 260 23.84 -6.65 7.22
CA GLY A 260 24.51 -7.27 8.36
C GLY A 260 25.60 -6.40 9.01
N VAL A 261 25.83 -5.20 8.49
CA VAL A 261 26.79 -4.23 9.02
C VAL A 261 26.03 -3.02 9.57
N LEU A 262 26.53 -2.45 10.66
CA LEU A 262 25.95 -1.23 11.21
C LEU A 262 26.45 -0.04 10.37
N PRO A 263 25.58 0.69 9.65
CA PRO A 263 26.02 1.82 8.85
C PRO A 263 26.26 3.05 9.74
N GLU A 264 27.03 4.01 9.23
CA GLU A 264 27.23 5.31 9.90
C GLU A 264 25.98 6.20 9.84
N ALA A 265 25.15 6.01 8.82
CA ALA A 265 23.86 6.67 8.64
C ALA A 265 22.85 5.69 8.01
N ALA A 266 21.57 5.82 8.32
CA ALA A 266 20.52 5.09 7.61
C ALA A 266 19.25 5.92 7.51
N THR A 267 18.83 6.26 6.30
CA THR A 267 17.57 6.96 6.05
C THR A 267 16.49 5.98 5.67
N ARG A 268 15.29 6.11 6.26
CA ARG A 268 14.10 5.39 5.79
C ARG A 268 13.18 6.31 5.03
N VAL A 269 12.72 5.86 3.86
CA VAL A 269 11.59 6.45 3.13
C VAL A 269 10.40 5.51 3.26
N GLU A 270 9.27 6.01 3.74
CA GLU A 270 8.09 5.21 4.06
C GLU A 270 6.81 5.86 3.55
N TYR A 271 6.00 5.12 2.81
CA TYR A 271 4.68 5.50 2.33
C TYR A 271 3.60 4.71 3.09
N GLN A 272 2.85 5.41 3.94
CA GLN A 272 1.64 4.89 4.57
C GLN A 272 0.44 5.13 3.64
N LEU A 273 -0.17 4.05 3.18
CA LEU A 273 -1.38 4.05 2.36
C LEU A 273 -2.53 3.44 3.16
N ARG A 274 -3.69 4.09 3.11
CA ARG A 274 -4.93 3.56 3.72
C ARG A 274 -5.92 3.13 2.65
N ARG A 275 -6.93 2.39 3.09
CA ARG A 275 -8.02 1.89 2.24
C ARG A 275 -8.60 2.94 1.30
N GLU A 276 -8.81 4.18 1.74
CA GLU A 276 -9.40 5.23 0.91
C GLU A 276 -8.50 5.62 -0.27
N TRP A 277 -7.18 5.47 -0.14
CA TRP A 277 -6.24 5.68 -1.24
C TRP A 277 -6.22 4.45 -2.16
N LEU A 278 -6.11 3.25 -1.58
CA LEU A 278 -6.08 1.99 -2.35
C LEU A 278 -7.36 1.81 -3.18
N ALA A 279 -8.52 2.13 -2.61
CA ALA A 279 -9.82 1.99 -3.25
C ALA A 279 -10.06 2.92 -4.44
N GLN A 280 -9.20 3.93 -4.65
CA GLN A 280 -9.24 4.83 -5.80
C GLN A 280 -8.63 4.20 -7.05
N TRP A 281 -7.89 3.10 -6.90
CA TRP A 281 -7.12 2.52 -7.99
C TRP A 281 -7.77 1.24 -8.51
N HIS A 282 -7.92 1.21 -9.82
CA HIS A 282 -8.24 0.03 -10.60
C HIS A 282 -7.01 -0.36 -11.40
N THR A 283 -6.91 -1.66 -11.62
CA THR A 283 -6.00 -2.22 -12.61
C THR A 283 -6.79 -2.49 -13.88
N VAL A 284 -6.14 -2.34 -15.02
CA VAL A 284 -6.63 -2.88 -16.29
C VAL A 284 -5.72 -4.06 -16.59
N ALA A 285 -6.23 -5.27 -16.39
CA ALA A 285 -5.51 -6.46 -16.82
C ALA A 285 -5.44 -6.49 -18.36
N PRO A 286 -4.47 -7.22 -18.97
CA PRO A 286 -4.32 -7.30 -20.43
C PRO A 286 -5.57 -7.79 -21.17
N ASP A 287 -6.45 -8.53 -20.49
CA ASP A 287 -7.75 -9.02 -20.99
C ASP A 287 -8.91 -8.03 -20.79
N GLY A 288 -8.63 -6.82 -20.28
CA GLY A 288 -9.62 -5.80 -19.99
C GLY A 288 -10.32 -5.95 -18.64
N PHE A 289 -9.94 -6.93 -17.80
CA PHE A 289 -10.53 -7.06 -16.47
C PHE A 289 -10.17 -5.87 -15.58
N GLN A 290 -11.20 -5.19 -15.06
CA GLN A 290 -11.06 -4.07 -14.12
C GLN A 290 -11.21 -4.57 -12.68
N GLY A 291 -10.09 -4.91 -12.05
CA GLY A 291 -10.05 -5.28 -10.64
C GLY A 291 -9.78 -4.08 -9.73
N GLU A 292 -10.55 -3.91 -8.66
CA GLU A 292 -10.24 -2.95 -7.60
C GLU A 292 -9.05 -3.47 -6.77
N ALA A 293 -8.00 -2.66 -6.56
CA ALA A 293 -6.84 -3.02 -5.73
C ALA A 293 -7.19 -2.97 -4.24
N ARG A 294 -7.89 -4.00 -3.73
CA ARG A 294 -8.45 -3.96 -2.36
C ARG A 294 -8.09 -5.15 -1.49
N THR A 295 -7.99 -6.34 -2.07
CA THR A 295 -7.57 -7.53 -1.32
C THR A 295 -6.07 -7.52 -1.09
N VAL A 296 -5.61 -8.25 -0.07
CA VAL A 296 -4.19 -8.40 0.25
C VAL A 296 -3.44 -8.99 -0.94
N GLU A 297 -4.00 -10.02 -1.58
CA GLU A 297 -3.43 -10.65 -2.77
C GLU A 297 -3.26 -9.63 -3.90
N GLN A 298 -4.31 -8.89 -4.26
CA GLN A 298 -4.24 -7.87 -5.31
C GLN A 298 -3.24 -6.75 -4.99
N VAL A 299 -3.20 -6.29 -3.73
CA VAL A 299 -2.25 -5.24 -3.33
C VAL A 299 -0.81 -5.76 -3.41
N PHE A 300 -0.56 -7.02 -3.05
CA PHE A 300 0.76 -7.63 -3.17
C PHE A 300 1.21 -7.75 -4.62
N ASP A 301 0.32 -8.17 -5.52
CA ASP A 301 0.62 -8.27 -6.95
C ASP A 301 0.88 -6.89 -7.59
N LEU A 302 0.32 -5.82 -6.99
CA LEU A 302 0.46 -4.44 -7.46
C LEU A 302 1.58 -3.65 -6.77
N LEU A 303 2.40 -4.27 -5.93
CA LEU A 303 3.48 -3.56 -5.26
C LEU A 303 4.40 -2.82 -6.24
N PRO A 304 4.92 -3.41 -7.34
CA PRO A 304 5.81 -2.70 -8.28
C PRO A 304 5.18 -1.43 -8.83
N THR A 305 3.92 -1.58 -9.22
CA THR A 305 3.10 -0.54 -9.85
C THR A 305 2.78 0.59 -8.86
N ILE A 306 2.39 0.24 -7.62
CA ILE A 306 2.09 1.20 -6.55
C ILE A 306 3.37 1.96 -6.17
N THR A 307 4.49 1.26 -5.96
CA THR A 307 5.75 1.88 -5.56
C THR A 307 6.28 2.82 -6.62
N GLN A 308 6.22 2.44 -7.90
CA GLN A 308 6.63 3.31 -9.01
C GLN A 308 5.81 4.60 -9.02
N TYR A 309 4.48 4.50 -8.95
CA TYR A 309 3.62 5.68 -8.91
C TYR A 309 3.97 6.60 -7.73
N LEU A 310 4.29 6.03 -6.56
CA LEU A 310 4.61 6.81 -5.37
C LEU A 310 5.89 7.63 -5.55
N VAL A 311 6.94 7.01 -6.09
CA VAL A 311 8.27 7.64 -6.24
C VAL A 311 8.41 8.50 -7.49
N GLU A 312 7.62 8.26 -8.54
CA GLU A 312 7.69 9.03 -9.79
C GLU A 312 6.64 10.13 -9.86
N HIS A 313 5.44 9.92 -9.31
CA HIS A 313 4.28 10.80 -9.55
C HIS A 313 3.64 11.37 -8.29
N TRP A 314 3.78 10.72 -7.13
CA TRP A 314 3.18 11.22 -5.90
C TRP A 314 4.11 12.17 -5.16
N PHE A 315 5.39 11.85 -5.05
CA PHE A 315 6.43 12.72 -4.51
C PHE A 315 7.79 12.36 -5.11
N ARG A 316 8.58 13.37 -5.49
CA ARG A 316 9.98 13.22 -5.88
C ARG A 316 10.80 14.45 -5.55
N ILE A 317 12.08 14.24 -5.21
CA ILE A 317 13.08 15.30 -5.12
C ILE A 317 13.66 15.49 -6.52
N VAL A 318 13.81 16.75 -6.92
CA VAL A 318 14.30 17.15 -8.25
C VAL A 318 15.36 18.22 -8.08
N ASP A 319 16.28 18.32 -9.03
CA ASP A 319 17.21 19.44 -9.06
C ASP A 319 16.51 20.69 -9.60
N ASP A 320 16.76 21.85 -8.96
CA ASP A 320 16.22 23.16 -9.37
C ASP A 320 14.68 23.17 -9.56
N ALA A 321 13.95 22.81 -8.50
CA ALA A 321 12.49 22.76 -8.56
C ALA A 321 11.83 24.11 -8.85
N GLU A 322 12.47 25.23 -8.48
CA GLU A 322 11.94 26.58 -8.70
C GLU A 322 11.82 26.89 -10.19
N ARG A 323 12.86 26.64 -10.98
CA ARG A 323 12.83 26.81 -12.44
C ARG A 323 11.70 26.02 -13.10
N HIS A 324 11.39 24.83 -12.59
CA HIS A 324 10.31 24.00 -13.13
C HIS A 324 8.90 24.49 -12.73
N ARG A 325 8.76 25.13 -11.56
CA ARG A 325 7.50 25.73 -11.11
C ARG A 325 7.14 26.96 -11.93
N GLU A 326 8.10 27.83 -12.20
CA GLU A 326 7.89 29.07 -12.96
C GLU A 326 7.36 28.79 -14.38
N HIS A 327 7.85 27.73 -15.00
CA HIS A 327 7.44 27.36 -16.36
C HIS A 327 6.23 26.41 -16.43
N GLY A 328 5.63 26.02 -15.29
CA GLY A 328 4.50 25.09 -15.23
C GLY A 328 4.80 23.68 -15.77
N ASN A 329 6.08 23.35 -16.01
CA ASN A 329 6.52 22.15 -16.72
C ASN A 329 7.03 21.07 -15.75
N HIS A 330 6.23 20.78 -14.73
CA HIS A 330 6.61 19.83 -13.66
C HIS A 330 6.89 18.42 -14.20
N ALA A 331 6.28 18.04 -15.31
CA ALA A 331 6.46 16.72 -15.92
C ALA A 331 7.89 16.47 -16.43
N ARG A 332 8.65 17.52 -16.76
CA ARG A 332 10.00 17.44 -17.33
C ARG A 332 11.13 17.52 -16.30
N ALA A 333 10.81 17.79 -15.03
CA ALA A 333 11.81 17.84 -13.98
C ALA A 333 12.31 16.43 -13.69
N GLU A 334 13.59 16.21 -13.93
CA GLU A 334 14.28 14.94 -13.67
C GLU A 334 14.44 14.73 -12.16
N ALA A 335 14.45 13.46 -11.75
CA ALA A 335 14.71 13.11 -10.35
C ALA A 335 16.18 13.41 -10.03
N SER A 336 16.46 13.98 -8.86
CA SER A 336 17.84 14.18 -8.42
C SER A 336 18.55 12.85 -8.17
N GLU A 337 19.88 12.85 -8.16
CA GLU A 337 20.67 11.64 -7.83
C GLU A 337 20.29 11.05 -6.47
N LEU A 338 19.97 11.90 -5.49
CA LEU A 338 19.48 11.47 -4.18
C LEU A 338 18.17 10.70 -4.30
N TRP A 339 17.25 11.16 -5.15
CA TRP A 339 15.96 10.51 -5.35
C TRP A 339 16.05 9.27 -6.24
N ALA A 340 16.99 9.23 -7.18
CA ALA A 340 17.25 8.04 -8.00
C ALA A 340 17.55 6.81 -7.12
N LYS A 341 18.31 6.98 -6.03
CA LYS A 341 18.55 5.92 -5.03
C LYS A 341 17.25 5.39 -4.40
N VAL A 342 16.26 6.25 -4.16
CA VAL A 342 14.94 5.85 -3.65
C VAL A 342 14.18 5.05 -4.69
N CYS A 343 14.15 5.53 -5.93
CA CYS A 343 13.50 4.83 -7.05
C CYS A 343 14.10 3.44 -7.26
N GLU A 344 15.43 3.34 -7.32
CA GLU A 344 16.16 2.08 -7.48
C GLU A 344 15.88 1.11 -6.32
N ALA A 345 15.92 1.58 -5.08
CA ALA A 345 15.66 0.74 -3.91
C ALA A 345 14.23 0.18 -3.90
N PHE A 346 13.22 0.99 -4.28
CA PHE A 346 11.85 0.52 -4.40
C PHE A 346 11.67 -0.46 -5.55
N ALA A 347 12.25 -0.18 -6.73
CA ALA A 347 12.18 -1.06 -7.89
C ALA A 347 12.85 -2.42 -7.62
N ALA A 348 14.02 -2.42 -6.98
CA ALA A 348 14.74 -3.62 -6.60
C ALA A 348 14.01 -4.46 -5.55
N TRP A 349 13.23 -3.84 -4.66
CA TRP A 349 12.46 -4.58 -3.66
C TRP A 349 11.13 -5.11 -4.19
N ALA A 350 10.37 -4.28 -4.91
CA ALA A 350 9.00 -4.60 -5.24
C ALA A 350 8.89 -5.71 -6.29
N GLU A 351 9.92 -5.88 -7.14
CA GLU A 351 10.10 -6.92 -8.16
C GLU A 351 8.83 -7.34 -8.91
N GLY A 352 8.72 -7.00 -10.19
CA GLY A 352 7.65 -7.49 -11.04
C GLY A 352 7.29 -6.55 -12.18
N GLU A 353 6.27 -6.92 -12.92
CA GLU A 353 5.77 -6.12 -14.04
C GLU A 353 5.01 -4.89 -13.51
N VAL A 354 5.36 -3.73 -14.05
CA VAL A 354 4.60 -2.51 -13.84
C VAL A 354 3.41 -2.52 -14.81
N VAL A 355 2.21 -2.48 -14.24
CA VAL A 355 0.96 -2.31 -14.98
C VAL A 355 0.44 -0.89 -14.82
N ALA A 356 -0.51 -0.51 -15.66
CA ALA A 356 -1.11 0.80 -15.61
C ALA A 356 -2.06 0.97 -14.42
N LEU A 357 -1.86 2.02 -13.61
CA LEU A 357 -2.84 2.42 -12.59
C LEU A 357 -3.88 3.36 -13.17
N VAL A 358 -5.12 2.89 -13.16
CA VAL A 358 -6.29 3.65 -13.56
C VAL A 358 -7.00 4.15 -12.32
N ARG A 359 -7.18 5.48 -12.20
CA ARG A 359 -8.06 6.01 -11.17
C ARG A 359 -9.50 5.64 -11.48
N LYS A 360 -10.25 5.20 -10.47
CA LYS A 360 -11.70 5.09 -10.55
C LYS A 360 -12.26 6.42 -11.01
N ALA A 361 -13.00 6.41 -12.12
CA ALA A 361 -13.80 7.55 -12.52
C ALA A 361 -14.71 7.91 -11.34
N THR A 362 -14.60 9.14 -10.83
CA THR A 362 -15.43 9.65 -9.73
C THR A 362 -16.86 9.83 -10.21
N GLY A 363 -17.63 8.73 -10.23
CA GLY A 363 -19.00 8.72 -10.74
C GLY A 363 -19.11 9.15 -12.20
N THR A 364 -20.29 8.99 -12.79
CA THR A 364 -20.70 9.93 -13.82
C THR A 364 -20.73 11.31 -13.18
N PRO A 365 -20.12 12.34 -13.79
CA PRO A 365 -20.34 13.70 -13.35
C PRO A 365 -21.84 13.92 -13.18
N ASP A 366 -22.23 14.51 -12.06
CA ASP A 366 -23.62 14.89 -11.83
C ASP A 366 -23.97 15.95 -12.88
N ASP A 367 -24.76 15.54 -13.88
CA ASP A 367 -25.09 16.38 -15.04
C ASP A 367 -25.68 17.72 -14.58
N GLU A 368 -26.48 17.73 -13.49
CA GLU A 368 -26.99 18.98 -12.93
C GLU A 368 -25.89 19.88 -12.39
N LYS A 369 -24.85 19.34 -11.76
CA LYS A 369 -23.72 20.15 -11.27
C LYS A 369 -22.91 20.73 -12.42
N LEU A 370 -22.70 19.96 -13.48
CA LEU A 370 -22.03 20.47 -14.69
C LEU A 370 -22.86 21.57 -15.36
N LEU A 371 -24.17 21.37 -15.50
CA LEU A 371 -25.09 22.38 -16.04
C LEU A 371 -25.11 23.65 -15.17
N ARG A 372 -25.07 23.53 -13.84
CA ARG A 372 -24.95 24.68 -12.93
C ARG A 372 -23.62 25.41 -13.10
N GLN A 373 -22.51 24.70 -13.31
CA GLN A 373 -21.21 25.33 -13.59
C GLN A 373 -21.23 26.10 -14.91
N ILE A 374 -21.83 25.53 -15.96
CA ILE A 374 -22.04 26.21 -17.24
C ILE A 374 -22.89 27.47 -17.03
N GLY A 375 -24.00 27.37 -16.30
CA GLY A 375 -24.85 28.50 -15.96
C GLY A 375 -24.10 29.61 -15.20
N GLY A 376 -23.24 29.24 -14.24
CA GLY A 376 -22.38 30.17 -13.49
C GLY A 376 -21.34 30.88 -14.36
N LEU A 377 -20.73 30.17 -15.31
CA LEU A 377 -19.81 30.77 -16.29
C LEU A 377 -20.54 31.75 -17.21
N VAL A 378 -21.72 31.38 -17.71
CA VAL A 378 -22.57 32.26 -18.52
C VAL A 378 -22.97 33.51 -17.74
N ALA A 379 -23.36 33.36 -16.47
CA ALA A 379 -23.67 34.48 -15.59
C ALA A 379 -22.45 35.38 -15.36
N SER A 380 -21.27 34.81 -15.14
CA SER A 380 -20.02 35.56 -14.96
C SER A 380 -19.65 36.37 -16.21
N VAL A 381 -19.78 35.77 -17.39
CA VAL A 381 -19.60 36.46 -18.68
C VAL A 381 -20.63 37.58 -18.84
N GLY A 382 -21.89 37.34 -18.45
CA GLY A 382 -22.94 38.34 -18.50
C GLY A 382 -22.71 39.53 -17.58
N SER A 383 -22.24 39.28 -16.37
CA SER A 383 -21.84 40.32 -15.42
C SER A 383 -20.62 41.11 -15.91
N ALA A 384 -19.65 40.45 -16.55
CA ALA A 384 -18.46 41.11 -17.09
C ALA A 384 -18.75 41.92 -18.37
N MET A 385 -19.80 41.58 -19.12
CA MET A 385 -20.13 42.21 -20.40
C MET A 385 -21.63 42.53 -20.54
N PRO A 386 -22.21 43.38 -19.69
CA PRO A 386 -23.66 43.57 -19.56
C PRO A 386 -24.34 44.08 -20.85
N GLU A 387 -23.71 44.97 -21.61
CA GLU A 387 -24.26 45.48 -22.87
C GLU A 387 -24.26 44.45 -24.01
N LYS A 388 -23.31 43.49 -23.98
CA LYS A 388 -23.32 42.33 -24.89
C LYS A 388 -24.29 41.26 -24.42
N PHE A 389 -24.52 41.16 -23.11
CA PHE A 389 -25.48 40.26 -22.50
C PHE A 389 -26.93 40.73 -22.62
N LYS A 390 -27.22 42.01 -22.91
CA LYS A 390 -28.57 42.43 -23.37
C LYS A 390 -28.98 41.74 -24.68
N ARG A 391 -28.02 41.21 -25.44
CA ARG A 391 -28.24 40.26 -26.55
C ARG A 391 -28.12 38.80 -26.08
N ALA A 392 -28.44 38.50 -24.82
CA ALA A 392 -28.24 37.21 -24.15
C ALA A 392 -28.73 36.03 -24.99
N ARG A 393 -29.86 36.19 -25.69
CA ARG A 393 -30.40 35.16 -26.57
C ARG A 393 -29.45 34.82 -27.73
N GLN A 394 -28.74 35.81 -28.29
CA GLN A 394 -27.73 35.58 -29.33
C GLN A 394 -26.43 35.01 -28.76
N VAL A 395 -26.07 35.33 -27.52
CA VAL A 395 -24.89 34.75 -26.86
C VAL A 395 -25.15 33.30 -26.47
N LEU A 396 -26.30 33.01 -25.86
CA LEU A 396 -26.77 31.65 -25.58
C LEU A 396 -26.94 30.85 -26.87
N GLN A 397 -27.52 31.44 -27.92
CA GLN A 397 -27.61 30.80 -29.23
C GLN A 397 -26.22 30.51 -29.79
N ARG A 398 -25.25 31.42 -29.73
CA ARG A 398 -23.87 31.15 -30.18
C ARG A 398 -23.17 30.09 -29.33
N VAL A 399 -23.46 30.03 -28.03
CA VAL A 399 -22.95 28.96 -27.15
C VAL A 399 -23.60 27.64 -27.52
N MET A 400 -24.91 27.60 -27.75
CA MET A 400 -25.64 26.41 -28.22
C MET A 400 -25.17 25.98 -29.61
N ASP A 401 -25.07 26.88 -30.58
CA ASP A 401 -24.53 26.61 -31.92
C ASP A 401 -23.09 26.10 -31.84
N ARG A 402 -22.29 26.61 -30.88
CA ARG A 402 -20.93 26.11 -30.65
C ARG A 402 -20.92 24.77 -29.96
N VAL A 403 -21.83 24.52 -29.02
CA VAL A 403 -22.03 23.22 -28.39
C VAL A 403 -22.50 22.23 -29.44
N ASP A 404 -23.48 22.53 -30.28
CA ASP A 404 -23.97 21.67 -31.38
C ASP A 404 -22.90 21.46 -32.45
N ALA A 405 -22.13 22.48 -32.82
CA ALA A 405 -20.97 22.33 -33.72
C ALA A 405 -19.83 21.54 -33.08
N VAL A 406 -19.71 21.59 -31.74
CA VAL A 406 -18.75 20.80 -30.99
C VAL A 406 -19.26 19.39 -30.79
N CYS A 407 -20.57 19.16 -30.57
CA CYS A 407 -21.30 17.94 -30.18
C CYS A 407 -21.94 17.16 -31.34
N GLY A 408 -21.98 17.71 -32.55
CA GLY A 408 -22.36 16.98 -33.76
C GLY A 408 -21.36 15.86 -34.07
N ASP A 409 -21.52 15.19 -35.21
CA ASP A 409 -20.74 13.98 -35.57
C ASP A 409 -19.21 14.16 -35.41
N GLY A 410 -18.70 15.38 -35.60
CA GLY A 410 -17.30 15.73 -35.40
C GLY A 410 -16.81 15.72 -33.94
N LEU A 411 -17.66 15.76 -32.91
CA LEU A 411 -17.22 15.55 -31.51
C LEU A 411 -16.86 14.10 -31.29
N LEU A 412 -17.76 13.22 -31.71
CA LEU A 412 -17.64 11.79 -31.54
C LEU A 412 -16.39 11.35 -32.28
N GLU A 413 -16.22 11.78 -33.51
CA GLU A 413 -15.03 11.51 -34.32
C GLU A 413 -13.76 12.12 -33.70
N LYS A 414 -13.78 13.33 -33.12
CA LYS A 414 -12.62 13.90 -32.42
C LYS A 414 -12.33 13.26 -31.06
N LEU A 415 -13.36 12.80 -30.36
CA LEU A 415 -13.22 12.07 -29.09
C LEU A 415 -12.70 10.66 -29.36
N GLU A 416 -13.12 10.04 -30.45
CA GLU A 416 -12.59 8.76 -30.96
C GLU A 416 -11.15 8.93 -31.44
N GLN A 417 -10.83 9.94 -32.25
CA GLN A 417 -9.46 10.26 -32.66
C GLN A 417 -8.58 10.53 -31.43
N ARG A 418 -9.06 11.32 -30.47
CA ARG A 418 -8.32 11.61 -29.24
C ARG A 418 -8.18 10.39 -28.33
N ARG A 419 -9.16 9.49 -28.33
CA ARG A 419 -9.06 8.18 -27.68
C ARG A 419 -7.95 7.37 -28.33
N ASP A 420 -7.97 7.26 -29.65
CA ASP A 420 -7.00 6.49 -30.42
C ASP A 420 -5.57 7.08 -30.29
N ASP A 421 -5.43 8.41 -30.26
CA ASP A 421 -4.17 9.11 -30.00
C ASP A 421 -3.66 8.90 -28.56
N LEU A 422 -4.57 8.86 -27.58
CA LEU A 422 -4.22 8.57 -26.19
C LEU A 422 -3.78 7.10 -26.03
N ASP A 423 -4.41 6.17 -26.75
CA ASP A 423 -4.04 4.76 -26.78
C ASP A 423 -2.68 4.56 -27.47
N ALA A 424 -2.45 5.21 -28.62
CA ALA A 424 -1.20 5.15 -29.37
C ALA A 424 -0.01 5.78 -28.63
N SER A 425 -0.25 6.85 -27.86
CA SER A 425 0.81 7.53 -27.07
C SER A 425 1.10 6.85 -25.72
N GLY A 426 0.40 5.76 -25.38
CA GLY A 426 0.49 5.11 -24.06
C GLY A 426 -0.05 5.95 -22.90
N ARG A 427 -0.61 7.15 -23.16
CA ARG A 427 -1.16 8.05 -22.15
C ARG A 427 -2.56 7.66 -21.67
N ALA A 428 -3.35 6.93 -22.48
CA ALA A 428 -4.64 6.39 -22.10
C ALA A 428 -4.53 5.45 -20.89
N ARG A 429 -3.43 4.69 -20.80
CA ARG A 429 -3.10 3.82 -19.66
C ARG A 429 -3.01 4.61 -18.33
N PHE A 430 -2.67 5.89 -18.36
CA PHE A 430 -2.46 6.70 -17.15
C PHE A 430 -3.63 7.58 -16.72
N LEU A 431 -4.59 7.87 -17.61
CA LEU A 431 -5.69 8.81 -17.33
C LEU A 431 -7.00 8.15 -16.86
N GLY A 432 -7.07 6.82 -16.86
CA GLY A 432 -8.17 6.10 -16.24
C GLY A 432 -9.54 6.32 -16.84
N VAL A 433 -9.61 6.55 -18.15
CA VAL A 433 -10.87 6.54 -18.89
C VAL A 433 -11.18 5.09 -19.26
N PRO A 434 -12.28 4.48 -18.78
CA PRO A 434 -12.65 3.14 -19.18
C PRO A 434 -12.97 3.13 -20.68
N VAL A 435 -12.26 2.32 -21.44
CA VAL A 435 -12.52 2.10 -22.87
C VAL A 435 -13.69 1.11 -22.98
N ARG A 436 -14.90 1.61 -23.21
CA ARG A 436 -16.00 0.81 -23.77
C ARG A 436 -16.13 1.12 -25.26
N PRO A 437 -16.39 0.12 -26.12
CA PRO A 437 -16.85 0.40 -27.48
C PRO A 437 -18.13 1.24 -27.39
N LEU A 438 -18.17 2.36 -28.11
CA LEU A 438 -19.42 3.06 -28.40
C LEU A 438 -20.21 2.23 -29.42
N THR A 439 -20.81 1.12 -28.99
CA THR A 439 -21.78 0.43 -29.84
C THR A 439 -23.04 1.29 -29.91
N LYS A 440 -23.48 1.63 -31.13
CA LYS A 440 -24.82 2.17 -31.38
C LYS A 440 -25.83 1.29 -30.64
N ALA A 441 -26.58 1.89 -29.71
CA ALA A 441 -27.58 1.17 -28.92
C ALA A 441 -28.58 0.46 -29.85
N PRO A 442 -28.81 -0.87 -29.71
CA PRO A 442 -29.91 -1.51 -30.39
C PRO A 442 -31.22 -1.06 -29.70
N HIS A 443 -32.06 -0.40 -30.50
CA HIS A 443 -33.50 -0.23 -30.39
C HIS A 443 -34.17 -0.34 -29.01
N LEU A 444 -34.76 0.78 -28.62
CA LEU A 444 -35.82 0.92 -27.61
C LEU A 444 -36.90 -0.17 -27.75
N ASN A 445 -37.15 -0.91 -26.67
CA ASN A 445 -38.42 -1.61 -26.48
C ASN A 445 -39.39 -0.68 -25.72
N TYR A 446 -40.53 -0.39 -26.36
CA TYR A 446 -41.77 0.11 -25.73
C TYR A 446 -42.37 -1.00 -24.84
N PRO A 447 -42.97 -0.67 -23.66
CA PRO A 447 -44.17 0.16 -23.58
C PRO A 447 -44.18 1.14 -22.38
N GLN A 448 -43.93 2.43 -22.61
CA GLN A 448 -44.23 3.50 -21.64
C GLN A 448 -44.86 4.77 -22.29
N GLN A 449 -45.27 4.73 -23.57
CA GLN A 449 -45.88 5.91 -24.24
C GLN A 449 -47.32 6.19 -23.81
N GLU A 450 -48.04 5.23 -23.23
CA GLU A 450 -49.46 5.42 -22.88
C GLU A 450 -49.73 6.17 -21.57
N ARG A 451 -48.72 6.75 -20.92
CA ARG A 451 -48.90 7.53 -19.68
C ARG A 451 -48.57 9.01 -19.75
N LEU A 452 -48.20 9.54 -20.92
CA LEU A 452 -47.86 10.97 -21.06
C LEU A 452 -48.79 11.78 -21.97
N GLU A 453 -49.76 11.15 -22.64
CA GLU A 453 -50.75 11.85 -23.47
C GLU A 453 -52.09 12.16 -22.77
N LEU A 454 -52.25 11.79 -21.49
CA LEU A 454 -53.51 12.02 -20.75
C LEU A 454 -53.48 13.21 -19.76
N ASP A 455 -52.34 13.87 -19.54
CA ASP A 455 -52.23 14.95 -18.52
C ASP A 455 -52.03 16.37 -19.09
N TYR A 456 -52.09 16.57 -20.42
CA TYR A 456 -51.94 17.91 -21.04
C TYR A 456 -53.22 18.52 -21.62
N ALA A 457 -54.39 17.89 -21.43
CA ALA A 457 -55.67 18.39 -21.96
C ALA A 457 -56.54 19.15 -20.94
N ALA A 458 -56.05 19.44 -19.73
CA ALA A 458 -56.80 20.22 -18.76
C ALA A 458 -55.87 21.17 -18.00
N LEU A 459 -55.83 22.43 -18.42
CA LEU A 459 -55.94 23.61 -17.55
C LEU A 459 -56.01 24.89 -18.42
N PRO A 460 -56.92 25.83 -18.13
CA PRO A 460 -57.07 27.09 -18.85
C PRO A 460 -56.17 28.19 -18.26
N TYR A 461 -55.40 28.88 -19.10
CA TYR A 461 -55.30 30.34 -19.27
C TYR A 461 -54.15 30.69 -20.21
#